data_AF-R5FD18-F1
#
_entry.id   AF-R5FD18-F1
#
_cell.length_a   1.000
_cell.length_b   1.000
_cell.length_c   1.000
_cell.angle_alpha   90.00
_cell.angle_beta   90.00
_cell.angle_gamma   90.00
#
_symmetry.space_group_name_H-M   'P 1'
#
loop_
_entity.id
_entity.type
_entity.pdbx_description
1 polymer ?
#
loop_
_entity_poly.entity_id
_entity_poly.type
_entity_poly.pdbx_seq_one_letter_code
_entity_poly.pdbx_strand_id
1 'polypeptide(L)'
;METNNNCIENGIRLQDGRIIQGYRKSDVSMEDTSRKSALDTTGAYFSIGKKPGKPRLTPDEELQLRNLFTDNAFLILANREQILNDSRMLLTPVPVHNGIAYSGEFETATLGVYLEWWMNAPYSVLFDEDGTMSLIWFVSGSPLTGGNSCSKVYEDGRRETARTHFSDIWPKFADIIADYHDAKLLYQAYSLPEVIDILKRETTTEDYVRNITAFYRQALMALYNTKLANWKARCEEVCGQRTFYQRKWFNTLIQSRQDKVKSFYEGYMQREEALKLREEAVKAENRRLKKMMQDRVLPFKRYRLLKNENLQELSKMSDDLTEYGRKGEEALFPELADHPEEADKALYSYTSMKTEIRKYFQDAGAGSADQRASSRS
;
A
#
# COMPACT_ATOMS: atom_id res chain seq x y z
N MET A 1 -17.05 25.68 5.09
CA MET A 1 -18.37 25.06 4.90
C MET A 1 -18.60 24.20 6.12
N GLU A 2 -19.52 24.63 6.96
CA GLU A 2 -19.78 24.11 8.30
C GLU A 2 -20.34 22.69 8.21
N THR A 3 -19.65 21.74 8.83
CA THR A 3 -20.15 20.39 9.07
C THR A 3 -21.20 20.45 10.17
N ASN A 4 -22.47 20.48 9.79
CA ASN A 4 -23.57 20.18 10.71
C ASN A 4 -23.39 18.74 11.22
N ASN A 5 -22.76 18.62 12.39
CA ASN A 5 -22.84 17.43 13.22
C ASN A 5 -24.30 17.31 13.68
N ASN A 6 -25.14 16.67 12.87
CA ASN A 6 -26.38 16.09 13.36
C ASN A 6 -26.00 15.01 14.38
N CYS A 7 -25.92 15.39 15.66
CA CYS A 7 -25.85 14.45 16.78
C CYS A 7 -27.18 13.69 16.83
N ILE A 8 -27.27 12.60 16.05
CA ILE A 8 -28.37 11.65 16.15
C ILE A 8 -28.24 11.00 17.54
N GLU A 9 -29.18 11.30 18.45
CA GLU A 9 -29.27 10.62 19.73
C GLU A 9 -29.50 9.13 19.47
N ASN A 10 -28.56 8.26 19.87
CA ASN A 10 -28.54 6.83 19.56
C ASN A 10 -28.18 6.47 18.10
N GLY A 11 -27.20 7.17 17.53
CA GLY A 11 -26.66 6.87 16.20
C GLY A 11 -25.84 5.57 16.12
N ILE A 12 -26.05 4.76 15.09
CA ILE A 12 -25.17 3.66 14.68
C ILE A 12 -24.34 4.15 13.50
N ARG A 13 -23.02 4.01 13.57
CA ARG A 13 -22.10 4.42 12.50
C ARG A 13 -21.85 3.27 11.53
N LEU A 14 -22.04 3.55 10.24
CA LEU A 14 -21.72 2.65 9.12
C LEU A 14 -20.27 2.86 8.63
N GLN A 15 -19.74 1.90 7.88
CA GLN A 15 -18.38 1.99 7.29
C GLN A 15 -18.20 3.15 6.32
N ASP A 16 -19.27 3.58 5.65
CA ASP A 16 -19.26 4.72 4.74
C ASP A 16 -19.30 6.07 5.48
N GLY A 17 -19.40 6.05 6.81
CA GLY A 17 -19.46 7.22 7.67
C GLY A 17 -20.88 7.76 7.91
N ARG A 18 -21.92 7.18 7.30
CA ARG A 18 -23.31 7.53 7.61
C ARG A 18 -23.65 7.11 9.05
N ILE A 19 -24.53 7.89 9.68
CA ILE A 19 -25.05 7.60 11.01
C ILE A 19 -26.56 7.37 10.88
N ILE A 20 -27.04 6.24 11.37
CA ILE A 20 -28.47 5.88 11.34
C ILE A 20 -29.08 5.86 12.74
N GLN A 21 -30.38 6.12 12.83
CA GLN A 21 -31.11 6.10 14.10
C GLN A 21 -31.30 4.67 14.61
N GLY A 22 -30.80 4.37 15.81
CA GLY A 22 -31.09 3.12 16.52
C GLY A 22 -32.39 3.17 17.32
N TYR A 23 -33.17 2.10 17.28
CA TYR A 23 -34.37 1.91 18.11
C TYR A 23 -34.02 1.08 19.35
N ARG A 24 -34.05 1.66 20.56
CA ARG A 24 -33.66 0.96 21.80
C ARG A 24 -34.58 -0.22 22.14
N LYS A 25 -34.01 -1.29 22.68
CA LYS A 25 -34.80 -2.37 23.32
C LYS A 25 -35.50 -1.83 24.56
N SER A 26 -36.74 -2.23 24.77
CA SER A 26 -37.58 -1.70 25.86
C SER A 26 -37.17 -2.14 27.26
N ASP A 27 -36.28 -3.12 27.44
CA ASP A 27 -35.77 -3.53 28.76
C ASP A 27 -34.37 -4.16 28.66
N VAL A 28 -33.31 -3.41 29.01
CA VAL A 28 -32.04 -3.98 29.47
C VAL A 28 -31.42 -3.03 30.50
N SER A 29 -31.45 -3.41 31.78
CA SER A 29 -30.52 -2.87 32.77
C SER A 29 -29.11 -3.32 32.37
N MET A 30 -28.35 -2.43 31.73
CA MET A 30 -26.97 -2.72 31.34
C MET A 30 -26.12 -2.79 32.62
N GLU A 31 -25.65 -3.98 32.99
CA GLU A 31 -24.44 -4.09 33.79
C GLU A 31 -23.27 -3.64 32.93
N ASP A 32 -22.60 -2.58 33.40
CA ASP A 32 -21.42 -1.96 32.81
C ASP A 32 -20.33 -2.99 32.54
N THR A 33 -20.15 -3.41 31.29
CA THR A 33 -18.97 -4.15 30.85
C THR A 33 -18.02 -3.21 30.12
N SER A 34 -17.47 -2.28 30.89
CA SER A 34 -16.23 -1.59 30.53
C SER A 34 -15.13 -2.63 30.33
N ARG A 35 -14.80 -2.96 29.07
CA ARG A 35 -13.55 -3.64 28.73
C ARG A 35 -12.85 -2.92 27.61
N LYS A 36 -11.81 -2.19 28.01
CA LYS A 36 -10.74 -1.69 27.15
C LYS A 36 -10.18 -2.85 26.33
N SER A 37 -10.15 -2.68 25.01
CA SER A 37 -9.42 -3.53 24.07
C SER A 37 -7.91 -3.43 24.33
N ALA A 38 -7.41 -4.29 25.19
CA ALA A 38 -6.00 -4.66 25.25
C ALA A 38 -5.93 -6.17 25.00
N LEU A 39 -5.17 -6.58 23.99
CA LEU A 39 -4.82 -7.99 23.77
C LEU A 39 -4.12 -8.50 25.03
N ASP A 40 -4.82 -9.33 25.80
CA ASP A 40 -4.29 -9.94 27.01
C ASP A 40 -3.39 -11.13 26.64
N THR A 41 -2.09 -10.93 26.77
CA THR A 41 -1.04 -11.93 26.55
C THR A 41 -0.89 -12.96 27.67
N THR A 42 -1.80 -12.99 28.66
CA THR A 42 -1.60 -13.77 29.90
C THR A 42 -2.61 -14.91 30.11
N GLY A 43 -3.45 -15.23 29.12
CA GLY A 43 -4.28 -16.44 29.16
C GLY A 43 -5.32 -16.48 30.30
N ALA A 44 -5.65 -15.34 30.92
CA ALA A 44 -6.53 -15.27 32.09
C ALA A 44 -8.04 -15.10 31.73
N TYR A 45 -8.38 -14.93 30.44
CA TYR A 45 -9.77 -14.79 29.97
C TYR A 45 -10.25 -15.90 29.02
N PHE A 46 -9.58 -17.06 28.96
CA PHE A 46 -10.22 -18.30 28.50
C PHE A 46 -11.15 -18.82 29.60
N SER A 47 -12.21 -18.08 29.91
CA SER A 47 -13.21 -18.52 30.87
C SER A 47 -14.19 -19.47 30.16
N ILE A 48 -14.08 -20.77 30.43
CA ILE A 48 -15.16 -21.74 30.21
C ILE A 48 -16.27 -21.41 31.24
N GLY A 49 -17.03 -20.35 30.96
CA GLY A 49 -18.17 -19.93 31.76
C GLY A 49 -19.42 -19.99 30.90
N LYS A 50 -20.35 -20.90 31.22
CA LYS A 50 -21.68 -20.93 30.60
C LYS A 50 -22.40 -19.61 30.94
N LYS A 51 -22.38 -18.65 30.02
CA LYS A 51 -23.34 -17.54 30.03
C LYS A 51 -24.76 -18.14 29.95
N PRO A 52 -25.77 -17.56 30.64
CA PRO A 52 -27.15 -17.98 30.47
C PRO A 52 -27.52 -17.77 29.00
N GLY A 53 -27.60 -18.87 28.27
CA GLY A 53 -27.87 -18.85 26.84
C GLY A 53 -29.31 -18.40 26.62
N LYS A 54 -29.50 -17.44 25.71
CA LYS A 54 -30.76 -17.36 24.95
C LYS A 54 -31.13 -18.79 24.49
N PRO A 55 -32.43 -19.14 24.42
CA PRO A 55 -32.84 -20.46 23.94
C PRO A 55 -32.11 -20.75 22.63
N ARG A 56 -31.26 -21.79 22.65
CA ARG A 56 -30.52 -22.20 21.46
C ARG A 56 -31.55 -22.71 20.47
N LEU A 57 -31.54 -22.15 19.26
CA LEU A 57 -32.35 -22.64 18.16
C LEU A 57 -32.07 -24.13 17.97
N THR A 58 -33.08 -24.88 17.57
CA THR A 58 -32.85 -26.28 17.18
C THR A 58 -31.96 -26.31 15.93
N PRO A 59 -31.11 -27.34 15.75
CA PRO A 59 -30.26 -27.44 14.56
C PRO A 59 -31.03 -27.34 13.24
N ASP A 60 -32.27 -27.83 13.22
CA ASP A 60 -33.15 -27.78 12.06
C ASP A 60 -33.65 -26.36 11.76
N GLU A 61 -33.97 -25.57 12.79
CA GLU A 61 -34.35 -24.15 12.63
C GLU A 61 -33.16 -23.31 12.14
N GLU A 62 -31.95 -23.55 12.67
CA GLU A 62 -30.74 -22.87 12.19
C GLU A 62 -30.47 -23.18 10.71
N LEU A 63 -30.65 -24.45 10.31
CA LEU A 63 -30.49 -24.86 8.92
C LEU A 63 -31.53 -24.20 8.00
N GLN A 64 -32.79 -24.10 8.44
CA GLN A 64 -33.86 -23.44 7.69
C GLN A 64 -33.58 -21.95 7.51
N LEU A 65 -33.19 -21.25 8.58
CA LEU A 65 -32.86 -19.83 8.52
C LEU A 65 -31.60 -19.57 7.69
N ARG A 66 -30.60 -20.44 7.77
CA ARG A 66 -29.41 -20.39 6.92
C ARG A 66 -29.78 -20.53 5.45
N ASN A 67 -30.61 -21.51 5.11
CA ASN A 67 -31.10 -21.70 3.75
C ASN A 67 -31.88 -20.46 3.28
N LEU A 68 -32.79 -19.94 4.11
CA LEU A 68 -33.54 -18.72 3.84
C LEU A 68 -32.62 -17.53 3.54
N PHE A 69 -31.54 -17.34 4.31
CA PHE A 69 -30.54 -16.31 4.02
C PHE A 69 -29.87 -16.54 2.67
N THR A 70 -29.33 -17.73 2.43
CA THR A 70 -28.59 -18.04 1.20
C THR A 70 -29.45 -17.96 -0.06
N ASP A 71 -30.69 -18.45 -0.01
CA ASP A 71 -31.62 -18.44 -1.15
C ASP A 71 -32.11 -17.03 -1.49
N ASN A 72 -32.08 -16.10 -0.52
CA ASN A 72 -32.51 -14.72 -0.71
C ASN A 72 -31.32 -13.73 -0.64
N ALA A 73 -30.08 -14.20 -0.77
CA ALA A 73 -28.88 -13.36 -0.64
C ALA A 73 -28.87 -12.20 -1.66
N PHE A 74 -29.27 -12.46 -2.89
CA PHE A 74 -29.36 -11.43 -3.93
C PHE A 74 -30.56 -10.51 -3.74
N LEU A 75 -31.67 -10.98 -3.19
CA LEU A 75 -32.80 -10.12 -2.80
C LEU A 75 -32.39 -9.14 -1.69
N ILE A 76 -31.64 -9.63 -0.69
CA ILE A 76 -31.06 -8.80 0.38
C ILE A 76 -30.13 -7.74 -0.23
N LEU A 77 -29.24 -8.15 -1.14
CA LEU A 77 -28.29 -7.25 -1.81
C LEU A 77 -28.98 -6.19 -2.69
N ALA A 78 -30.05 -6.57 -3.39
CA ALA A 78 -30.85 -5.67 -4.20
C ALA A 78 -31.48 -4.54 -3.36
N ASN A 79 -31.80 -4.82 -2.09
CA ASN A 79 -32.42 -3.89 -1.15
C ASN A 79 -31.44 -3.33 -0.12
N ARG A 80 -30.13 -3.35 -0.42
CA ARG A 80 -29.08 -2.90 0.49
C ARG A 80 -29.31 -1.51 1.09
N GLU A 81 -29.74 -0.53 0.28
CA GLU A 81 -29.95 0.84 0.77
C GLU A 81 -31.11 0.89 1.79
N GLN A 82 -32.17 0.11 1.57
CA GLN A 82 -33.28 0.04 2.51
C GLN A 82 -32.83 -0.57 3.85
N ILE A 83 -32.10 -1.69 3.79
CA ILE A 83 -31.61 -2.39 4.98
C ILE A 83 -30.60 -1.52 5.74
N LEU A 84 -29.71 -0.82 5.04
CA LEU A 84 -28.73 0.07 5.65
C LEU A 84 -29.36 1.32 6.27
N ASN A 85 -30.56 1.72 5.84
CA ASN A 85 -31.28 2.88 6.39
C ASN A 85 -32.19 2.55 7.60
N ASP A 86 -32.61 1.30 7.78
CA ASP A 86 -33.40 0.86 8.94
C ASP A 86 -32.56 0.02 9.91
N SER A 87 -32.29 0.55 11.11
CA SER A 87 -31.47 -0.16 12.10
C SER A 87 -32.02 -1.54 12.47
N ARG A 88 -33.34 -1.74 12.40
CA ARG A 88 -33.98 -3.00 12.78
C ARG A 88 -33.70 -4.10 11.75
N MET A 89 -33.66 -3.74 10.46
CA MET A 89 -33.26 -4.64 9.38
C MET A 89 -31.74 -4.85 9.37
N LEU A 90 -30.98 -3.78 9.58
CA LEU A 90 -29.52 -3.81 9.65
C LEU A 90 -29.01 -4.81 10.71
N LEU A 91 -29.60 -4.77 11.90
CA LEU A 91 -29.18 -5.56 13.05
C LEU A 91 -29.80 -6.97 13.10
N THR A 92 -30.57 -7.36 12.07
CA THR A 92 -31.15 -8.70 11.98
C THR A 92 -30.06 -9.76 12.00
N PRO A 93 -30.05 -10.67 12.99
CA PRO A 93 -29.02 -11.68 13.13
C PRO A 93 -29.17 -12.77 12.06
N VAL A 94 -28.03 -13.20 11.51
CA VAL A 94 -27.95 -14.28 10.53
C VAL A 94 -27.33 -15.51 11.21
N PRO A 95 -28.04 -16.66 11.27
CA PRO A 95 -27.56 -17.86 11.96
C PRO A 95 -26.56 -18.63 11.10
N VAL A 96 -25.40 -18.01 10.85
CA VAL A 96 -24.26 -18.62 10.16
C VAL A 96 -23.07 -18.56 11.10
N HIS A 97 -22.58 -19.75 11.48
CA HIS A 97 -21.45 -19.92 12.39
C HIS A 97 -20.12 -19.72 11.65
N ASN A 98 -19.77 -18.46 11.38
CA ASN A 98 -18.47 -18.12 10.82
C ASN A 98 -17.37 -18.29 11.87
N GLY A 99 -16.14 -18.58 11.46
CA GLY A 99 -15.07 -18.74 12.45
C GLY A 99 -13.68 -18.87 11.89
N ILE A 100 -12.72 -18.94 12.80
CA ILE A 100 -11.30 -19.13 12.50
C ILE A 100 -10.87 -20.48 13.08
N ALA A 101 -10.17 -21.28 12.28
CA ALA A 101 -9.58 -22.53 12.75
C ALA A 101 -8.69 -22.25 13.97
N TYR A 102 -8.85 -23.04 15.03
CA TYR A 102 -8.10 -22.95 16.29
C TYR A 102 -8.35 -21.71 17.17
N SER A 103 -9.07 -20.69 16.69
CA SER A 103 -9.41 -19.50 17.49
C SER A 103 -10.89 -19.41 17.87
N GLY A 104 -11.76 -20.18 17.22
CA GLY A 104 -13.18 -20.28 17.55
C GLY A 104 -14.09 -19.54 16.58
N GLU A 105 -15.36 -19.41 16.95
CA GLU A 105 -16.41 -18.78 16.13
C GLU A 105 -16.40 -17.26 16.30
N PHE A 106 -16.72 -16.55 15.22
CA PHE A 106 -17.01 -15.12 15.28
C PHE A 106 -18.33 -14.87 16.00
N GLU A 107 -18.53 -13.63 16.46
CA GLU A 107 -19.86 -13.23 16.91
C GLU A 107 -20.86 -13.33 15.75
N THR A 108 -22.12 -13.65 16.06
CA THR A 108 -23.20 -13.73 15.08
C THR A 108 -23.24 -12.46 14.21
N ALA A 109 -23.06 -12.67 12.91
CA ALA A 109 -23.13 -11.61 11.91
C ALA A 109 -24.59 -11.17 11.71
N THR A 110 -24.77 -9.91 11.30
CA THR A 110 -26.09 -9.36 10.95
C THR A 110 -26.19 -9.13 9.45
N LEU A 111 -27.38 -8.83 8.93
CA LEU A 111 -27.55 -8.45 7.52
C LEU A 111 -26.68 -7.23 7.16
N GLY A 112 -26.59 -6.25 8.06
CA GLY A 112 -25.70 -5.09 7.91
C GLY A 112 -24.23 -5.47 7.72
N VAL A 113 -23.73 -6.41 8.54
CA VAL A 113 -22.35 -6.92 8.42
C VAL A 113 -22.10 -7.48 7.01
N TYR A 114 -22.98 -8.35 6.51
CA TYR A 114 -22.79 -8.96 5.18
C TYR A 114 -22.87 -7.91 4.07
N LEU A 115 -23.83 -6.98 4.14
CA LEU A 115 -23.98 -5.92 3.14
C LEU A 115 -22.76 -5.00 3.09
N GLU A 116 -22.33 -4.50 4.24
CA GLU A 116 -21.14 -3.65 4.31
C GLU A 116 -19.89 -4.39 3.87
N TRP A 117 -19.78 -5.67 4.19
CA TRP A 117 -18.66 -6.48 3.76
C TRP A 117 -18.67 -6.75 2.25
N TRP A 118 -19.82 -7.05 1.65
CA TRP A 118 -19.96 -7.17 0.19
C TRP A 118 -19.68 -5.85 -0.54
N MET A 119 -20.04 -4.71 0.06
CA MET A 119 -19.81 -3.40 -0.52
C MET A 119 -18.36 -2.90 -0.38
N ASN A 120 -17.72 -3.18 0.75
CA ASN A 120 -16.45 -2.55 1.12
C ASN A 120 -15.24 -3.50 1.07
N ALA A 121 -15.44 -4.81 0.94
CA ALA A 121 -14.34 -5.78 0.81
C ALA A 121 -14.29 -6.33 -0.63
N PRO A 122 -13.22 -6.10 -1.41
CA PRO A 122 -13.16 -6.45 -2.83
C PRO A 122 -13.18 -7.97 -3.09
N TYR A 123 -12.78 -8.80 -2.12
CA TYR A 123 -12.72 -10.26 -2.26
C TYR A 123 -13.90 -11.00 -1.61
N SER A 124 -14.88 -10.27 -1.05
CA SER A 124 -16.10 -10.87 -0.51
C SER A 124 -17.14 -11.17 -1.61
N VAL A 125 -16.99 -10.51 -2.77
CA VAL A 125 -17.74 -10.76 -4.00
C VAL A 125 -16.79 -11.34 -5.04
N LEU A 126 -17.18 -12.45 -5.66
CA LEU A 126 -16.35 -13.16 -6.62
C LEU A 126 -17.01 -13.11 -8.00
N PHE A 127 -16.19 -12.99 -9.03
CA PHE A 127 -16.60 -13.01 -10.42
C PHE A 127 -15.91 -14.18 -11.11
N ASP A 128 -16.70 -15.06 -11.70
CA ASP A 128 -16.21 -16.17 -12.51
C ASP A 128 -15.77 -15.67 -13.90
N GLU A 129 -15.12 -16.53 -14.68
CA GLU A 129 -14.61 -16.19 -16.03
C GLU A 129 -15.74 -15.75 -16.98
N ASP A 130 -16.93 -16.32 -16.83
CA ASP A 130 -18.13 -15.98 -17.59
C ASP A 130 -18.77 -14.64 -17.14
N GLY A 131 -18.15 -13.95 -16.18
CA GLY A 131 -18.64 -12.68 -15.62
C GLY A 131 -19.78 -12.86 -14.61
N THR A 132 -20.14 -14.09 -14.26
CA THR A 132 -21.17 -14.38 -13.25
C THR A 132 -20.71 -13.94 -11.86
N MET A 133 -21.55 -13.16 -11.17
CA MET A 133 -21.29 -12.68 -9.81
C MET A 133 -21.75 -13.71 -8.78
N SER A 134 -20.94 -13.91 -7.75
CA SER A 134 -21.25 -14.75 -6.60
C SER A 134 -20.84 -14.06 -5.30
N LEU A 135 -21.58 -14.33 -4.23
CA LEU A 135 -21.41 -13.71 -2.92
C LEU A 135 -20.87 -14.74 -1.94
N ILE A 136 -19.82 -14.41 -1.20
CA ILE A 136 -19.39 -15.26 -0.09
C ILE A 136 -20.39 -15.11 1.04
N TRP A 137 -20.92 -16.21 1.55
CA TRP A 137 -21.92 -16.22 2.63
C TRP A 137 -21.43 -16.97 3.87
N PHE A 138 -20.41 -17.83 3.74
CA PHE A 138 -19.80 -18.55 4.86
C PHE A 138 -18.29 -18.31 4.86
N VAL A 139 -17.76 -17.92 6.02
CA VAL A 139 -16.37 -17.59 6.24
C VAL A 139 -15.78 -18.52 7.29
N SER A 140 -14.90 -19.41 6.84
CA SER A 140 -14.12 -20.27 7.72
C SER A 140 -12.77 -20.58 7.09
N GLY A 141 -11.71 -20.65 7.91
CA GLY A 141 -10.37 -20.92 7.40
C GLY A 141 -9.27 -20.76 8.45
N SER A 142 -8.04 -20.99 8.02
CA SER A 142 -6.84 -20.79 8.82
C SER A 142 -6.09 -19.53 8.37
N PRO A 143 -5.85 -18.57 9.27
CA PRO A 143 -5.11 -17.34 8.95
C PRO A 143 -3.62 -17.63 8.76
N LEU A 144 -3.10 -18.74 9.31
CA LEU A 144 -1.70 -19.11 9.24
C LEU A 144 -1.33 -19.77 7.91
N THR A 145 -2.15 -20.73 7.45
CA THR A 145 -1.89 -21.43 6.18
C THR A 145 -2.53 -20.73 4.98
N GLY A 146 -3.45 -19.80 5.23
CA GLY A 146 -4.27 -19.16 4.19
C GLY A 146 -5.36 -20.06 3.61
N GLY A 147 -5.41 -21.34 4.04
CA GLY A 147 -6.42 -22.29 3.60
C GLY A 147 -7.81 -21.88 4.06
N ASN A 148 -8.78 -21.97 3.16
CA ASN A 148 -10.15 -21.55 3.41
C ASN A 148 -11.14 -22.71 3.20
N SER A 149 -12.23 -22.65 3.95
CA SER A 149 -13.44 -23.47 3.80
C SER A 149 -14.65 -22.58 3.53
N CYS A 150 -14.43 -21.40 2.93
CA CYS A 150 -15.48 -20.43 2.65
C CYS A 150 -16.44 -20.96 1.58
N SER A 151 -17.71 -20.58 1.65
CA SER A 151 -18.71 -20.92 0.64
C SER A 151 -19.28 -19.68 -0.03
N LYS A 152 -19.55 -19.80 -1.33
CA LYS A 152 -20.17 -18.77 -2.18
C LYS A 152 -21.56 -19.21 -2.65
N VAL A 153 -22.40 -18.23 -2.98
CA VAL A 153 -23.75 -18.42 -3.52
C VAL A 153 -23.94 -17.58 -4.77
N TYR A 154 -24.63 -18.14 -5.76
CA TYR A 154 -25.00 -17.51 -7.02
C TYR A 154 -26.42 -16.98 -7.00
N GLU A 155 -26.77 -16.14 -7.98
CA GLU A 155 -28.12 -15.56 -8.09
C GLU A 155 -29.21 -16.63 -8.30
N ASP A 156 -28.86 -17.74 -8.96
CA ASP A 156 -29.75 -18.89 -9.17
C ASP A 156 -29.86 -19.82 -7.93
N GLY A 157 -29.22 -19.46 -6.82
CA GLY A 157 -29.22 -20.24 -5.58
C GLY A 157 -28.22 -21.39 -5.53
N ARG A 158 -27.41 -21.62 -6.58
CA ARG A 158 -26.31 -22.60 -6.52
C ARG A 158 -25.28 -22.19 -5.47
N ARG A 159 -24.72 -23.19 -4.78
CA ARG A 159 -23.76 -23.00 -3.69
C ARG A 159 -22.50 -23.80 -3.97
N GLU A 160 -21.35 -23.17 -3.83
CA GLU A 160 -20.05 -23.78 -4.11
C GLU A 160 -19.00 -23.35 -3.07
N THR A 161 -17.90 -24.08 -3.00
CA THR A 161 -16.74 -23.66 -2.22
C THR A 161 -16.03 -22.48 -2.90
N ALA A 162 -15.79 -21.42 -2.16
CA ALA A 162 -15.06 -20.26 -2.65
C ALA A 162 -13.56 -20.57 -2.71
N ARG A 163 -12.91 -20.32 -3.86
CA ARG A 163 -11.46 -20.45 -4.01
C ARG A 163 -10.80 -19.09 -3.81
N THR A 164 -10.33 -18.83 -2.60
CA THR A 164 -9.79 -17.52 -2.22
C THR A 164 -8.86 -17.65 -1.02
N HIS A 165 -7.92 -16.71 -0.86
CA HIS A 165 -7.08 -16.68 0.31
C HIS A 165 -7.86 -16.16 1.51
N PHE A 166 -7.86 -16.92 2.61
CA PHE A 166 -8.60 -16.54 3.80
C PHE A 166 -8.16 -15.16 4.33
N SER A 167 -6.85 -14.89 4.31
CA SER A 167 -6.20 -13.65 4.76
C SER A 167 -6.78 -12.38 4.14
N ASP A 168 -7.29 -12.47 2.92
CA ASP A 168 -7.76 -11.31 2.17
C ASP A 168 -9.19 -10.91 2.53
N ILE A 169 -9.86 -11.77 3.31
CA ILE A 169 -11.31 -11.75 3.50
C ILE A 169 -11.68 -11.60 4.97
N TRP A 170 -11.10 -12.44 5.83
CA TRP A 170 -11.52 -12.53 7.23
C TRP A 170 -11.24 -11.27 8.07
N PRO A 171 -10.13 -10.51 7.88
CA PRO A 171 -9.85 -9.37 8.75
C PRO A 171 -10.95 -8.32 8.67
N LYS A 172 -11.32 -7.93 7.44
CA LYS A 172 -12.36 -6.93 7.22
C LYS A 172 -13.73 -7.40 7.70
N PHE A 173 -14.02 -8.70 7.57
CA PHE A 173 -15.25 -9.27 8.10
C PHE A 173 -15.31 -9.19 9.63
N ALA A 174 -14.22 -9.54 10.31
CA ALA A 174 -14.11 -9.47 11.76
C ALA A 174 -14.19 -8.03 12.29
N ASP A 175 -13.54 -7.09 11.61
CA ASP A 175 -13.59 -5.66 11.94
C ASP A 175 -15.03 -5.13 11.91
N ILE A 176 -15.76 -5.40 10.82
CA ILE A 176 -17.17 -4.97 10.67
C ILE A 176 -18.05 -5.63 11.74
N ILE A 177 -17.84 -6.91 12.07
CA ILE A 177 -18.59 -7.58 13.14
C ILE A 177 -18.40 -6.86 14.47
N ALA A 178 -17.16 -6.47 14.79
CA ALA A 178 -16.81 -5.79 16.02
C ALA A 178 -17.46 -4.40 16.12
N ASP A 179 -17.54 -3.66 15.01
CA ASP A 179 -18.16 -2.33 14.97
C ASP A 179 -19.65 -2.35 15.35
N TYR A 180 -20.34 -3.47 15.13
CA TYR A 180 -21.75 -3.64 15.50
C TYR A 180 -21.98 -4.27 16.88
N HIS A 181 -20.94 -4.59 17.64
CA HIS A 181 -21.08 -5.31 18.92
C HIS A 181 -22.05 -4.59 19.88
N ASP A 182 -21.79 -3.31 20.15
CA ASP A 182 -22.60 -2.51 21.07
C ASP A 182 -24.03 -2.31 20.53
N ALA A 183 -24.15 -2.09 19.22
CA ALA A 183 -25.44 -1.87 18.57
C ALA A 183 -26.37 -3.09 18.69
N LYS A 184 -25.83 -4.31 18.54
CA LYS A 184 -26.58 -5.57 18.72
C LYS A 184 -27.13 -5.72 20.14
N LEU A 185 -26.42 -5.19 21.15
CA LEU A 185 -26.84 -5.24 22.55
C LEU A 185 -27.94 -4.22 22.82
N LEU A 186 -27.76 -2.98 22.36
CA LEU A 186 -28.60 -1.83 22.69
C LEU A 186 -29.92 -1.73 21.90
N TYR A 187 -29.94 -2.14 20.63
CA TYR A 187 -31.02 -1.81 19.71
C TYR A 187 -31.84 -3.02 19.25
N GLN A 188 -33.12 -2.79 18.95
CA GLN A 188 -34.06 -3.78 18.43
C GLN A 188 -33.65 -4.23 17.03
N ALA A 189 -33.96 -5.49 16.72
CA ALA A 189 -33.73 -6.10 15.42
C ALA A 189 -34.95 -6.92 15.01
N TYR A 190 -35.28 -6.91 13.72
CA TYR A 190 -36.27 -7.83 13.15
C TYR A 190 -35.69 -9.23 13.01
N SER A 191 -36.57 -10.23 12.93
CA SER A 191 -36.17 -11.57 12.56
C SER A 191 -35.88 -11.67 11.05
N LEU A 192 -35.05 -12.64 10.66
CA LEU A 192 -34.72 -12.85 9.25
C LEU A 192 -35.97 -13.11 8.38
N PRO A 193 -36.93 -13.97 8.78
CA PRO A 193 -38.15 -14.17 8.00
C PRO A 193 -38.96 -12.90 7.81
N GLU A 194 -39.13 -12.08 8.85
CA GLU A 194 -39.85 -10.80 8.77
C GLU A 194 -39.20 -9.85 7.75
N VAL A 195 -37.87 -9.73 7.78
CA VAL A 195 -37.15 -8.89 6.82
C VAL A 195 -37.35 -9.42 5.40
N ILE A 196 -37.18 -10.72 5.17
CA ILE A 196 -37.36 -11.30 3.83
C ILE A 196 -38.80 -11.10 3.32
N ASP A 197 -39.80 -11.24 4.18
CA ASP A 197 -41.20 -11.02 3.81
C ASP A 197 -41.47 -9.56 3.45
N ILE A 198 -40.87 -8.60 4.18
CA ILE A 198 -40.94 -7.17 3.84
C ILE A 198 -40.30 -6.92 2.47
N LEU A 199 -39.08 -7.41 2.26
CA LEU A 199 -38.35 -7.22 1.00
C LEU A 199 -39.13 -7.80 -0.18
N LYS A 200 -39.69 -9.01 -0.06
CA LYS A 200 -40.49 -9.63 -1.13
C LYS A 200 -41.74 -8.85 -1.51
N ARG A 201 -42.33 -8.12 -0.57
CA ARG A 201 -43.54 -7.30 -0.82
C ARG A 201 -43.20 -5.97 -1.47
N GLU A 202 -42.06 -5.39 -1.12
CA GLU A 202 -41.69 -4.03 -1.53
C GLU A 202 -40.80 -3.99 -2.78
N THR A 203 -40.09 -5.10 -3.09
CA THR A 203 -39.17 -5.14 -4.22
C THR A 203 -39.92 -5.41 -5.53
N THR A 204 -39.90 -4.43 -6.43
CA THR A 204 -40.34 -4.62 -7.82
C THR A 204 -39.22 -5.26 -8.65
N THR A 205 -39.55 -6.03 -9.68
CA THR A 205 -38.58 -6.65 -10.59
C THR A 205 -37.64 -5.62 -11.25
N GLU A 206 -38.15 -4.44 -11.60
CA GLU A 206 -37.35 -3.36 -12.19
C GLU A 206 -36.31 -2.81 -11.20
N ASP A 207 -36.72 -2.59 -9.95
CA ASP A 207 -35.83 -2.13 -8.89
C ASP A 207 -34.75 -3.17 -8.59
N TYR A 208 -35.13 -4.45 -8.54
CA TYR A 208 -34.19 -5.56 -8.37
C TYR A 208 -33.09 -5.55 -9.44
N VAL A 209 -33.48 -5.56 -10.72
CA VAL A 209 -32.51 -5.60 -11.84
C VAL A 209 -31.63 -4.36 -11.84
N ARG A 210 -32.20 -3.18 -11.61
CA ARG A 210 -31.45 -1.91 -11.53
C ARG A 210 -30.42 -1.95 -10.40
N ASN A 211 -30.83 -2.37 -9.21
CA ASN A 211 -29.99 -2.32 -8.02
C ASN A 211 -28.88 -3.36 -8.05
N ILE A 212 -29.14 -4.57 -8.58
CA ILE A 212 -28.13 -5.61 -8.80
C ILE A 212 -27.14 -5.19 -9.87
N THR A 213 -27.61 -4.65 -11.01
CA THR A 213 -26.71 -4.17 -12.08
C THR A 213 -25.81 -3.03 -11.59
N ALA A 214 -26.35 -2.12 -10.79
CA ALA A 214 -25.57 -1.04 -10.18
C ALA A 214 -24.50 -1.58 -9.23
N PHE A 215 -24.86 -2.55 -8.37
CA PHE A 215 -23.92 -3.18 -7.46
C PHE A 215 -22.83 -3.96 -8.19
N TYR A 216 -23.21 -4.73 -9.22
CA TYR A 216 -22.27 -5.47 -10.06
C TYR A 216 -21.13 -4.58 -10.56
N ARG A 217 -21.47 -3.41 -11.13
CA ARG A 217 -20.49 -2.44 -11.63
C ARG A 217 -19.61 -1.90 -10.51
N GLN A 218 -20.20 -1.57 -9.36
CA GLN A 218 -19.47 -1.07 -8.19
C GLN A 218 -18.47 -2.10 -7.66
N ALA A 219 -18.91 -3.34 -7.44
CA ALA A 219 -18.07 -4.42 -6.93
C ALA A 219 -16.96 -4.79 -7.92
N LEU A 220 -17.27 -4.81 -9.23
CA LEU A 220 -16.28 -5.07 -10.27
C LEU A 220 -15.21 -3.96 -10.33
N MET A 221 -15.62 -2.69 -10.24
CA MET A 221 -14.68 -1.56 -10.16
C MET A 221 -13.80 -1.64 -8.91
N ALA A 222 -14.38 -1.95 -7.75
CA ALA A 222 -13.63 -2.11 -6.50
C ALA A 222 -12.57 -3.22 -6.62
N LEU A 223 -12.95 -4.39 -7.15
CA LEU A 223 -12.03 -5.50 -7.38
C LEU A 223 -10.87 -5.12 -8.31
N TYR A 224 -11.15 -4.48 -9.45
CA TYR A 224 -10.09 -4.08 -10.38
C TYR A 224 -9.17 -3.00 -9.81
N ASN A 225 -9.71 -2.05 -9.04
CA ASN A 225 -8.91 -1.03 -8.37
C ASN A 225 -7.95 -1.65 -7.34
N THR A 226 -8.42 -2.60 -6.54
CA THR A 226 -7.57 -3.34 -5.59
C THR A 226 -6.52 -4.18 -6.31
N LYS A 227 -6.89 -4.89 -7.38
CA LYS A 227 -5.92 -5.63 -8.20
C LYS A 227 -4.87 -4.69 -8.78
N LEU A 228 -5.28 -3.54 -9.32
CA LEU A 228 -4.37 -2.54 -9.87
C LEU A 228 -3.41 -1.99 -8.80
N ALA A 229 -3.91 -1.72 -7.59
CA ALA A 229 -3.07 -1.28 -6.47
C ALA A 229 -2.04 -2.34 -6.07
N ASN A 230 -2.46 -3.61 -5.97
CA ASN A 230 -1.57 -4.72 -5.67
C ASN A 230 -0.50 -4.92 -6.76
N TRP A 231 -0.89 -4.80 -8.03
CA TRP A 231 0.06 -4.85 -9.15
C TRP A 231 1.06 -3.70 -9.12
N LYS A 232 0.61 -2.47 -8.82
CA LYS A 232 1.51 -1.31 -8.66
C LYS A 232 2.51 -1.52 -7.53
N ALA A 233 2.04 -1.95 -6.35
CA ALA A 233 2.89 -2.24 -5.21
C ALA A 233 3.93 -3.33 -5.54
N ARG A 234 3.52 -4.39 -6.23
CA ARG A 234 4.43 -5.45 -6.68
C ARG A 234 5.45 -4.94 -7.70
N CYS A 235 5.05 -4.07 -8.63
CA CYS A 235 5.96 -3.44 -9.56
C CYS A 235 6.99 -2.56 -8.84
N GLU A 236 6.55 -1.78 -7.86
CA GLU A 236 7.44 -0.96 -7.02
C GLU A 236 8.42 -1.82 -6.22
N GLU A 237 7.96 -2.94 -5.65
CA GLU A 237 8.81 -3.89 -4.94
C GLU A 237 9.86 -4.51 -5.87
N VAL A 238 9.45 -5.00 -7.04
CA VAL A 238 10.37 -5.60 -8.03
C VAL A 238 11.36 -4.57 -8.55
N CYS A 239 10.92 -3.33 -8.80
CA CYS A 239 11.80 -2.22 -9.18
C CYS A 239 12.80 -1.89 -8.06
N GLY A 240 12.34 -1.91 -6.80
CA GLY A 240 13.17 -1.71 -5.62
C GLY A 240 14.22 -2.82 -5.47
N GLN A 241 13.82 -4.09 -5.62
CA GLN A 241 14.72 -5.23 -5.60
C GLN A 241 15.76 -5.15 -6.73
N ARG A 242 15.34 -4.82 -7.96
CA ARG A 242 16.25 -4.60 -9.09
C ARG A 242 17.31 -3.54 -8.75
N THR A 243 16.86 -2.38 -8.26
CA THR A 243 17.77 -1.28 -7.89
C THR A 243 18.74 -1.70 -6.78
N PHE A 244 18.24 -2.45 -5.78
CA PHE A 244 19.06 -2.97 -4.69
C PHE A 244 20.15 -3.93 -5.19
N TYR A 245 19.79 -4.91 -6.03
CA TYR A 245 20.75 -5.86 -6.58
C TYR A 245 21.76 -5.21 -7.53
N GLN A 246 21.31 -4.28 -8.38
CA GLN A 246 22.20 -3.49 -9.23
C GLN A 246 23.24 -2.73 -8.40
N ARG A 247 22.80 -2.05 -7.33
CA ARG A 247 23.71 -1.34 -6.41
C ARG A 247 24.67 -2.28 -5.71
N LYS A 248 24.19 -3.43 -5.21
CA LYS A 248 25.04 -4.42 -4.54
C LYS A 248 26.10 -4.98 -5.49
N TRP A 249 25.71 -5.34 -6.71
CA TRP A 249 26.63 -5.82 -7.74
C TRP A 249 27.69 -4.78 -8.09
N PHE A 250 27.28 -3.52 -8.30
CA PHE A 250 28.20 -2.43 -8.59
C PHE A 250 29.20 -2.18 -7.46
N ASN A 251 28.72 -2.15 -6.21
CA ASN A 251 29.61 -1.99 -5.04
C ASN A 251 30.62 -3.14 -4.93
N THR A 252 30.20 -4.38 -5.18
CA THR A 252 31.13 -5.52 -5.21
C THR A 252 32.14 -5.41 -6.35
N LEU A 253 31.74 -4.88 -7.51
CA LEU A 253 32.64 -4.66 -8.65
C LEU A 253 33.71 -3.62 -8.31
N ILE A 254 33.34 -2.50 -7.68
CA ILE A 254 34.29 -1.49 -7.18
C ILE A 254 35.25 -2.11 -6.17
N GLN A 255 34.74 -2.85 -5.18
CA GLN A 255 35.57 -3.50 -4.16
C GLN A 255 36.59 -4.46 -4.79
N SER A 256 36.20 -5.22 -5.82
CA SER A 256 37.13 -6.13 -6.52
C SER A 256 38.27 -5.41 -7.26
N ARG A 257 38.09 -4.12 -7.60
CA ARG A 257 39.03 -3.29 -8.37
C ARG A 257 39.54 -2.09 -7.56
N GLN A 258 39.45 -2.15 -6.24
CA GLN A 258 39.63 -1.00 -5.35
C GLN A 258 40.94 -0.23 -5.60
N ASP A 259 42.06 -0.92 -5.75
CA ASP A 259 43.38 -0.30 -5.97
C ASP A 259 43.48 0.42 -7.33
N LYS A 260 42.86 -0.16 -8.36
CA LYS A 260 42.82 0.43 -9.72
C LYS A 260 41.89 1.64 -9.76
N VAL A 261 40.74 1.55 -9.09
CA VAL A 261 39.80 2.67 -8.95
C VAL A 261 40.42 3.82 -8.16
N LYS A 262 41.16 3.51 -7.08
CA LYS A 262 41.85 4.50 -6.27
C LYS A 262 42.94 5.24 -7.06
N SER A 263 43.82 4.52 -7.74
CA SER A 263 44.89 5.14 -8.54
C SER A 263 44.34 5.97 -9.71
N PHE A 264 43.27 5.50 -10.37
CA PHE A 264 42.58 6.27 -11.39
C PHE A 264 41.98 7.57 -10.81
N TYR A 265 41.30 7.48 -9.67
CA TYR A 265 40.68 8.64 -9.01
C TYR A 265 41.71 9.66 -8.54
N GLU A 266 42.84 9.22 -7.98
CA GLU A 266 43.96 10.10 -7.62
C GLU A 266 44.48 10.86 -8.86
N GLY A 267 44.66 10.18 -10.00
CA GLY A 267 45.06 10.81 -11.26
C GLY A 267 44.00 11.77 -11.82
N TYR A 268 42.71 11.45 -11.67
CA TYR A 268 41.60 12.33 -12.06
C TYR A 268 41.57 13.61 -11.20
N MET A 269 41.70 13.47 -9.88
CA MET A 269 41.70 14.60 -8.94
C MET A 269 42.85 15.56 -9.20
N GLN A 270 44.06 15.05 -9.45
CA GLN A 270 45.22 15.89 -9.80
C GLN A 270 44.96 16.72 -11.07
N ARG A 271 44.30 16.14 -12.07
CA ARG A 271 43.95 16.84 -13.31
C ARG A 271 42.83 17.87 -13.09
N GLU A 272 41.83 17.55 -12.26
CA GLU A 272 40.76 18.49 -11.88
C GLU A 272 41.32 19.69 -11.09
N GLU A 273 42.27 19.45 -10.18
CA GLU A 273 42.99 20.49 -9.45
C GLU A 273 43.89 21.35 -10.36
N ALA A 274 44.62 20.72 -11.28
CA ALA A 274 45.42 21.43 -12.27
C ALA A 274 44.57 22.34 -13.17
N LEU A 275 43.39 21.86 -13.60
CA LEU A 275 42.43 22.65 -14.36
C LEU A 275 41.94 23.86 -13.56
N LYS A 276 41.54 23.67 -12.30
CA LYS A 276 41.11 24.76 -11.42
C LYS A 276 42.21 25.81 -11.23
N LEU A 277 43.44 25.36 -10.95
CA LEU A 277 44.58 26.25 -10.77
C LEU A 277 44.87 27.06 -12.04
N ARG A 278 44.78 26.41 -13.22
CA ARG A 278 44.99 27.10 -14.50
C ARG A 278 43.85 28.04 -14.85
N GLU A 279 42.60 27.72 -14.52
CA GLU A 279 41.48 28.66 -14.63
C GLU A 279 41.72 29.93 -13.79
N GLU A 280 42.20 29.78 -12.56
CA GLU A 280 42.52 30.93 -11.69
C GLU A 280 43.67 31.76 -12.27
N ALA A 281 44.72 31.10 -12.77
CA ALA A 281 45.84 31.77 -13.43
C ALA A 281 45.38 32.53 -14.69
N VAL A 282 44.56 31.91 -15.54
CA VAL A 282 43.99 32.53 -16.74
C VAL A 282 43.05 33.69 -16.37
N LYS A 283 42.26 33.58 -15.29
CA LYS A 283 41.44 34.69 -14.76
C LYS A 283 42.33 35.87 -14.35
N ALA A 284 43.44 35.63 -13.66
CA ALA A 284 44.40 36.67 -13.27
C ALA A 284 45.10 37.31 -14.48
N GLU A 285 45.53 36.51 -15.44
CA GLU A 285 46.15 36.96 -16.69
C GLU A 285 45.18 37.78 -17.53
N ASN A 286 43.93 37.33 -17.69
CA ASN A 286 42.90 38.07 -18.40
C ASN A 286 42.58 39.42 -17.72
N ARG A 287 42.63 39.49 -16.39
CA ARG A 287 42.52 40.77 -15.65
C ARG A 287 43.71 41.68 -15.95
N ARG A 288 44.94 41.16 -16.00
CA ARG A 288 46.16 41.92 -16.34
C ARG A 288 46.13 42.42 -17.78
N LEU A 289 45.79 41.55 -18.73
CA LEU A 289 45.63 41.88 -20.15
C LEU A 289 44.56 42.96 -20.36
N LYS A 290 43.47 42.93 -19.58
CA LYS A 290 42.44 43.97 -19.59
C LYS A 290 42.98 45.32 -19.12
N LYS A 291 43.79 45.35 -18.05
CA LYS A 291 44.47 46.58 -17.59
C LYS A 291 45.44 47.13 -18.63
N MET A 292 46.31 46.29 -19.20
CA MET A 292 47.26 46.68 -20.25
C MET A 292 46.58 47.22 -21.52
N MET A 293 45.38 46.74 -21.84
CA MET A 293 44.55 47.29 -22.93
C MET A 293 43.96 48.66 -22.55
N GLN A 294 43.49 48.83 -21.32
CA GLN A 294 42.99 50.12 -20.80
C GLN A 294 44.09 51.19 -20.77
N ASP A 295 45.31 50.81 -20.39
CA ASP A 295 46.49 51.67 -20.33
C ASP A 295 47.10 51.97 -21.72
N ARG A 296 46.45 51.53 -22.81
CA ARG A 296 46.89 51.63 -24.23
C ARG A 296 48.25 51.01 -24.56
N VAL A 297 48.81 50.22 -23.65
CA VAL A 297 50.09 49.49 -23.83
C VAL A 297 49.93 48.33 -24.81
N LEU A 298 48.74 47.73 -24.89
CA LEU A 298 48.45 46.58 -25.75
C LEU A 298 47.35 46.91 -26.79
N PRO A 299 47.59 46.74 -28.10
CA PRO A 299 46.56 46.90 -29.13
C PRO A 299 45.41 45.91 -28.95
N PHE A 300 44.17 46.37 -29.14
CA PHE A 300 42.95 45.57 -28.94
C PHE A 300 42.94 44.24 -29.72
N LYS A 301 43.47 44.25 -30.96
CA LYS A 301 43.59 43.03 -31.79
C LYS A 301 44.46 41.96 -31.13
N ARG A 302 45.53 42.38 -30.43
CA ARG A 302 46.47 41.49 -29.73
C ARG A 302 45.90 41.03 -28.38
N TYR A 303 45.16 41.88 -27.67
CA TYR A 303 44.38 41.49 -26.49
C TYR A 303 43.37 40.37 -26.79
N ARG A 304 42.59 40.52 -27.87
CA ARG A 304 41.57 39.54 -28.28
C ARG A 304 42.18 38.19 -28.64
N LEU A 305 43.35 38.20 -29.31
CA LEU A 305 44.08 36.99 -29.66
C LEU A 305 44.51 36.22 -28.40
N LEU A 306 45.24 36.88 -27.49
CA LEU A 306 45.73 36.26 -26.24
C LEU A 306 44.60 35.75 -25.35
N LYS A 307 43.48 36.49 -25.27
CA LYS A 307 42.30 36.04 -24.52
C LYS A 307 41.66 34.79 -25.14
N ASN A 308 41.58 34.72 -26.47
CA ASN A 308 41.04 33.56 -27.17
C ASN A 308 41.97 32.36 -27.05
N GLU A 309 43.29 32.55 -27.11
CA GLU A 309 44.29 31.50 -26.87
C GLU A 309 44.11 30.90 -25.47
N ASN A 310 43.99 31.74 -24.44
CA ASN A 310 43.72 31.31 -23.06
C ASN A 310 42.40 30.52 -22.91
N LEU A 311 41.34 30.93 -23.63
CA LEU A 311 40.06 30.21 -23.62
C LEU A 311 40.13 28.86 -24.35
N GLN A 312 40.85 28.80 -25.47
CA GLN A 312 41.08 27.55 -26.20
C GLN A 312 41.90 26.56 -25.38
N GLU A 313 42.89 27.04 -24.63
CA GLU A 313 43.68 26.19 -23.73
C GLU A 313 42.82 25.60 -22.61
N LEU A 314 41.97 26.40 -21.97
CA LEU A 314 41.03 25.89 -20.95
C LEU A 314 40.03 24.88 -21.54
N SER A 315 39.51 25.14 -22.75
CA SER A 315 38.63 24.18 -23.43
C SER A 315 39.34 22.85 -23.66
N LYS A 316 40.56 22.87 -24.22
CA LYS A 316 41.33 21.65 -24.47
C LYS A 316 41.59 20.85 -23.21
N MET A 317 41.99 21.50 -22.11
CA MET A 317 42.21 20.78 -20.85
C MET A 317 40.91 20.22 -20.25
N SER A 318 39.78 20.91 -20.44
CA SER A 318 38.46 20.40 -20.03
C SER A 318 38.06 19.18 -20.87
N ASP A 319 38.31 19.24 -22.18
CA ASP A 319 38.07 18.12 -23.11
C ASP A 319 38.97 16.93 -22.76
N ASP A 320 40.25 17.16 -22.49
CA ASP A 320 41.23 16.14 -22.07
C ASP A 320 40.82 15.47 -20.74
N LEU A 321 40.28 16.25 -19.78
CA LEU A 321 39.76 15.71 -18.52
C LEU A 321 38.54 14.81 -18.76
N THR A 322 37.64 15.23 -19.66
CA THR A 322 36.43 14.48 -20.02
C THR A 322 36.78 13.18 -20.74
N GLU A 323 37.74 13.23 -21.67
CA GLU A 323 38.22 12.05 -22.39
C GLU A 323 38.98 11.08 -21.46
N TYR A 324 39.80 11.60 -20.54
CA TYR A 324 40.46 10.80 -19.52
C TYR A 324 39.46 10.08 -18.61
N GLY A 325 38.38 10.78 -18.21
CA GLY A 325 37.25 10.20 -17.48
C GLY A 325 36.65 9.00 -18.22
N ARG A 326 36.19 9.24 -19.46
CA ARG A 326 35.54 8.23 -20.30
C ARG A 326 36.41 6.99 -20.55
N LYS A 327 37.68 7.18 -20.95
CA LYS A 327 38.60 6.06 -21.23
C LYS A 327 38.93 5.27 -19.97
N GLY A 328 39.05 5.95 -18.83
CA GLY A 328 39.30 5.29 -17.55
C GLY A 328 38.13 4.44 -17.09
N GLU A 329 36.90 4.92 -17.28
CA GLU A 329 35.68 4.17 -16.97
C GLU A 329 35.53 2.93 -17.86
N GLU A 330 35.74 3.07 -19.18
CA GLU A 330 35.72 1.94 -20.12
C GLU A 330 36.78 0.87 -19.77
N ALA A 331 37.95 1.30 -19.30
CA ALA A 331 39.02 0.41 -18.87
C ALA A 331 38.77 -0.23 -17.50
N LEU A 332 38.11 0.49 -16.58
CA LEU A 332 37.83 0.02 -15.22
C LEU A 332 36.57 -0.84 -15.15
N PHE A 333 35.59 -0.62 -16.02
CA PHE A 333 34.29 -1.28 -16.01
C PHE A 333 33.79 -1.61 -17.43
N PRO A 334 34.50 -2.46 -18.19
CA PRO A 334 34.07 -2.86 -19.54
C PRO A 334 32.69 -3.54 -19.54
N GLU A 335 32.30 -4.19 -18.44
CA GLU A 335 31.01 -4.87 -18.30
C GLU A 335 29.80 -3.92 -18.31
N LEU A 336 30.02 -2.62 -18.12
CA LEU A 336 28.97 -1.60 -18.21
C LEU A 336 28.72 -1.16 -19.65
N ALA A 337 29.64 -1.44 -20.59
CA ALA A 337 29.50 -1.08 -22.00
C ALA A 337 28.49 -1.97 -22.74
N ASP A 338 28.30 -3.21 -22.28
CA ASP A 338 27.36 -4.18 -22.87
C ASP A 338 25.88 -3.91 -22.48
N HIS A 339 25.63 -3.06 -21.48
CA HIS A 339 24.29 -2.74 -20.96
C HIS A 339 24.03 -1.22 -20.84
N PRO A 340 24.02 -0.46 -21.95
CA PRO A 340 23.90 0.99 -21.94
C PRO A 340 22.55 1.50 -21.40
N GLU A 341 21.45 0.75 -21.60
CA GLU A 341 20.14 1.10 -21.03
C GLU A 341 20.08 0.97 -19.50
N GLU A 342 20.95 0.14 -18.91
CA GLU A 342 21.09 0.04 -17.46
C GLU A 342 21.98 1.14 -16.90
N ALA A 343 22.95 1.65 -17.66
CA ALA A 343 23.78 2.78 -17.26
C ALA A 343 23.01 4.12 -17.21
N ASP A 344 22.07 4.33 -18.14
CA ASP A 344 21.25 5.57 -18.22
C ASP A 344 20.05 5.57 -17.23
N LYS A 345 19.50 4.40 -16.89
CA LYS A 345 18.38 4.26 -15.92
C LYS A 345 18.81 3.88 -14.51
N ALA A 346 20.00 3.32 -14.32
CA ALA A 346 20.54 3.14 -12.99
C ALA A 346 20.74 4.51 -12.35
N LEU A 347 20.68 4.52 -11.03
CA LEU A 347 21.10 5.61 -10.16
C LEU A 347 22.62 5.92 -10.28
N TYR A 348 23.23 5.68 -11.44
CA TYR A 348 24.65 5.57 -11.74
C TYR A 348 24.97 6.09 -13.15
N SER A 349 24.36 7.19 -13.57
CA SER A 349 24.96 8.01 -14.63
C SER A 349 26.30 8.58 -14.12
N TYR A 350 27.16 9.03 -15.04
CA TYR A 350 28.47 9.65 -14.80
C TYR A 350 28.53 10.58 -13.57
N THR A 351 27.46 11.31 -13.29
CA THR A 351 27.34 12.23 -12.14
C THR A 351 27.16 11.52 -10.79
N SER A 352 26.42 10.41 -10.75
CA SER A 352 26.21 9.58 -9.55
C SER A 352 27.44 8.75 -9.20
N MET A 353 28.14 8.17 -10.20
CA MET A 353 29.41 7.47 -9.95
C MET A 353 30.48 8.44 -9.43
N LYS A 354 30.59 9.63 -10.03
CA LYS A 354 31.50 10.69 -9.55
C LYS A 354 31.19 11.13 -8.12
N THR A 355 29.91 11.16 -7.71
CA THR A 355 29.52 11.53 -6.34
C THR A 355 29.69 10.40 -5.33
N GLU A 356 29.38 9.14 -5.67
CA GLU A 356 29.64 8.01 -4.76
C GLU A 356 31.13 7.72 -4.58
N ILE A 357 31.94 7.79 -5.65
CA ILE A 357 33.40 7.68 -5.56
C ILE A 357 33.96 8.84 -4.73
N ARG A 358 33.50 10.07 -4.96
CA ARG A 358 33.90 11.23 -4.14
C ARG A 358 33.51 11.07 -2.67
N LYS A 359 32.32 10.54 -2.37
CA LYS A 359 31.85 10.31 -1.00
C LYS A 359 32.66 9.20 -0.31
N TYR A 360 32.91 8.09 -1.00
CA TYR A 360 33.72 6.97 -0.49
C TYR A 360 35.14 7.41 -0.12
N PHE A 361 35.78 8.26 -0.95
CA PHE A 361 37.12 8.79 -0.67
C PHE A 361 37.15 9.95 0.34
N GLN A 362 36.08 10.76 0.45
CA GLN A 362 35.93 11.76 1.53
C GLN A 362 35.78 11.09 2.91
N ASP A 363 34.99 10.03 3.01
CA ASP A 363 34.80 9.27 4.26
C ASP A 363 36.06 8.46 4.65
N ALA A 364 36.77 7.88 3.68
CA ALA A 364 38.06 7.23 3.91
C ALA A 364 39.18 8.20 4.33
N GLY A 365 39.11 9.46 3.87
CA GLY A 365 40.02 10.52 4.30
C GLY A 365 39.78 10.97 5.75
N ALA A 366 38.52 11.04 6.18
CA ALA A 366 38.14 11.41 7.55
C ALA A 366 38.59 10.36 8.59
N GLY A 367 38.49 9.06 8.27
CA GLY A 367 39.00 7.99 9.14
C GLY A 367 40.52 8.00 9.33
N SER A 368 41.27 8.55 8.37
CA SER A 368 42.74 8.71 8.47
C SER A 368 43.18 9.95 9.26
N ALA A 369 42.30 10.96 9.38
CA ALA A 369 42.56 12.16 10.17
C ALA A 369 42.39 11.89 11.67
N ASP A 370 41.41 11.07 12.06
CA ASP A 370 41.15 10.70 13.46
C ASP A 370 42.25 9.80 14.04
N GLN A 371 42.81 8.88 13.25
CA GLN A 371 43.94 8.05 13.69
C GLN A 371 45.25 8.84 13.84
N ARG A 372 45.45 9.93 13.10
CA ARG A 372 46.64 10.80 13.27
C ARG A 372 46.54 11.75 14.46
N ALA A 373 45.33 12.03 14.95
CA ALA A 373 45.11 12.81 16.16
C ALA A 373 45.35 11.98 17.43
N SER A 374 44.99 10.68 17.42
CA SER A 374 45.16 9.79 18.59
C SER A 374 46.59 9.28 18.80
N SER A 375 47.49 9.42 17.83
CA SER A 375 48.91 9.05 17.94
C SER A 375 49.84 10.21 18.33
N ARG A 376 49.28 11.36 18.73
CA ARG A 376 50.02 12.56 19.18
C ARG A 376 49.64 13.03 20.58
N SER A 377 48.96 12.20 21.39
CA SER A 377 48.77 12.43 22.83
C SER A 377 49.82 11.70 23.65
#